data_AF-K1TLN7-F1
#
_entry.id   AF-K1TLN7-F1
#
_cell.length_a   1.000
_cell.length_b   1.000
_cell.length_c   1.000
_cell.angle_alpha   90.00
_cell.angle_beta   90.00
_cell.angle_gamma   90.00
#
_symmetry.space_group_name_H-M   'P 1'
#
loop_
_entity.id
_entity.type
_entity.pdbx_description
1 polymer ?
#
loop_
_entity_poly.entity_id
_entity_poly.type
_entity_poly.pdbx_seq_one_letter_code
_entity_poly.pdbx_strand_id
1 'polypeptide(L)' 'METREYFEKVMQDYNQNRKGRSLRKYCKDEAVDYDWLIEFKKSYRSNKLQPDENRS' A
#
# COMPACT_ATOMS: atom_id res chain seq x y z
N MET A 1 11.08 4.93 7.26
CA MET A 1 10.99 3.46 7.21
C MET A 1 9.61 2.99 7.66
N GLU A 2 9.00 3.58 8.70
CA GLU A 2 7.67 3.17 9.22
C GLU A 2 6.51 3.21 8.20
N THR A 3 6.40 4.23 7.35
CA THR A 3 5.26 4.36 6.41
C THR A 3 5.25 3.34 5.28
N ARG A 4 6.43 2.84 4.87
CA ARG A 4 6.53 1.81 3.82
C ARG A 4 6.21 0.43 4.37
N GLU A 5 6.78 0.07 5.53
CA GLU A 5 6.49 -1.20 6.20
C GLU A 5 5.01 -1.30 6.59
N TYR A 6 4.43 -0.19 7.07
CA TYR A 6 3.00 -0.12 7.36
C TYR A 6 2.16 -0.34 6.09
N PHE A 7 2.49 0.32 4.97
CA PHE A 7 1.80 0.10 3.70
C PHE A 7 1.94 -1.36 3.20
N GLU A 8 3.14 -1.93 3.25
CA GLU A 8 3.40 -3.31 2.82
C GLU A 8 2.62 -4.31 3.67
N LYS A 9 2.57 -4.11 5.00
CA LYS A 9 1.75 -4.92 5.91
C LYS A 9 0.26 -4.81 5.60
N VAL A 10 -0.27 -3.60 5.44
CA VAL A 10 -1.69 -3.39 5.11
C VAL A 10 -2.06 -4.05 3.78
N MET A 11 -1.20 -3.95 2.78
CA MET A 11 -1.41 -4.60 1.48
C MET A 11 -1.31 -6.14 1.57
N GLN A 12 -0.42 -6.66 2.42
CA GLN A 12 -0.30 -8.09 2.69
C GLN A 12 -1.53 -8.64 3.42
N ASP A 13 -1.95 -7.98 4.51
CA ASP A 13 -3.13 -8.35 5.28
C ASP A 13 -4.39 -8.24 4.42
N TYR A 14 -4.51 -7.22 3.57
CA TYR A 14 -5.61 -7.10 2.60
C TYR A 14 -5.64 -8.28 1.63
N ASN A 15 -4.49 -8.70 1.09
CA ASN A 15 -4.42 -9.82 0.14
C ASN A 15 -4.79 -11.14 0.80
N GLN A 16 -4.35 -11.38 2.04
CA GLN A 16 -4.68 -12.58 2.81
C GLN A 16 -6.14 -12.59 3.28
N ASN A 17 -6.66 -11.43 3.69
CA ASN A 17 -8.01 -11.29 4.21
C ASN A 17 -9.02 -10.77 3.17
N ARG A 18 -8.67 -10.87 1.88
CA ARG A 18 -9.42 -10.25 0.79
C ARG A 18 -10.86 -10.71 0.77
N LYS A 19 -11.16 -12.00 0.98
CA LYS A 19 -12.52 -12.59 1.16
C LYS A 19 -13.66 -11.93 0.36
N GLY A 20 -13.40 -11.43 -0.85
CA GLY A 20 -14.35 -10.65 -1.67
C GLY A 20 -14.59 -9.18 -1.27
N ARG A 21 -13.94 -8.67 -0.22
CA ARG A 21 -13.97 -7.27 0.22
C ARG A 21 -13.18 -6.37 -0.73
N SER A 22 -13.79 -5.24 -1.07
CA SER A 22 -13.06 -4.15 -1.73
C SER A 22 -12.05 -3.53 -0.76
N LEU A 23 -10.95 -3.00 -1.30
CA LEU A 23 -9.92 -2.34 -0.51
C LEU A 23 -10.50 -1.20 0.34
N ARG A 24 -11.44 -0.43 -0.22
CA ARG A 24 -12.14 0.65 0.50
C ARG A 24 -12.93 0.14 1.71
N LYS A 25 -13.59 -1.03 1.58
CA LYS A 25 -14.32 -1.63 2.70
C LYS A 25 -13.35 -2.17 3.76
N TYR A 26 -12.26 -2.80 3.36
CA TYR A 26 -11.21 -3.25 4.27
C TYR A 26 -10.61 -2.06 5.04
N CYS A 27 -10.27 -0.97 4.36
CA CYS A 27 -9.75 0.24 5.01
C CYS A 27 -10.75 0.82 6.03
N LYS A 28 -12.05 0.84 5.71
CA LYS A 28 -13.08 1.29 6.65
C LYS A 28 -13.21 0.37 7.88
N ASP A 29 -13.16 -0.95 7.68
CA ASP A 29 -13.32 -1.94 8.76
C ASP A 29 -12.08 -1.96 9.69
N GLU A 30 -10.88 -1.75 9.14
CA GLU A 30 -9.59 -1.76 9.87
C GLU A 30 -9.13 -0.35 10.32
N ALA A 31 -9.98 0.67 10.18
CA ALA A 31 -9.66 2.08 10.45
C ALA A 31 -8.37 2.59 9.76
N VAL A 32 -8.07 2.05 8.58
CA VAL A 32 -6.98 2.51 7.72
C VAL A 32 -7.48 3.69 6.89
N ASP A 33 -6.70 4.75 6.84
CA ASP A 33 -6.98 5.88 5.96
C ASP A 33 -6.80 5.47 4.48
N TYR A 34 -7.93 5.42 3.76
CA TYR A 34 -7.96 5.03 2.35
C TYR A 34 -7.32 6.09 1.45
N ASP A 35 -7.48 7.37 1.78
CA ASP A 35 -6.93 8.47 0.96
C ASP A 35 -5.41 8.49 1.09
N TRP A 36 -4.88 8.35 2.31
CA TRP A 36 -3.44 8.15 2.53
C TRP A 36 -2.92 6.94 1.75
N LEU A 37 -3.63 5.81 1.78
CA LEU A 37 -3.18 4.58 1.14
C LEU A 37 -3.12 4.68 -0.40
N ILE A 38 -4.06 5.41 -1.01
CA ILE A 38 -4.07 5.66 -2.46
C ILE A 38 -2.96 6.64 -2.85
N GLU A 39 -2.78 7.74 -2.12
CA GLU A 39 -1.72 8.72 -2.37
C GLU A 39 -0.34 8.10 -2.17
N PHE A 40 -0.16 7.33 -1.09
CA PHE A 40 1.06 6.59 -0.84
C PHE A 40 1.32 5.55 -1.93
N LYS A 41 0.31 4.82 -2.39
CA LYS A 41 0.45 3.86 -3.51
C LYS A 41 0.87 4.53 -4.82
N LYS A 42 0.35 5.73 -5.12
CA LYS A 42 0.77 6.52 -6.29
C LYS A 42 2.25 6.91 -6.17
N SER A 43 2.64 7.49 -5.03
CA SER A 43 4.04 7.86 -4.75
C SER A 43 4.97 6.64 -4.77
N TYR A 44 4.52 5.51 -4.22
CA TYR A 44 5.27 4.25 -4.20
C TYR A 44 5.48 3.67 -5.60
N ARG A 45 4.47 3.72 -6.48
CA ARG A 45 4.63 3.33 -7.90
C ARG A 45 5.58 4.25 -8.64
N SER A 46 5.47 5.56 -8.45
CA SER A 46 6.38 6.53 -9.07
C SER A 46 7.83 6.35 -8.59
N ASN A 47 8.03 6.02 -7.31
CA ASN A 47 9.36 5.72 -6.77
C ASN A 47 9.89 4.34 -7.18
N LYS A 48 9.03 3.31 -7.34
CA LYS A 48 9.45 1.99 -7.87
C LYS A 48 9.71 1.98 -9.39
N LEU A 49 9.16 2.95 -10.12
CA LEU A 49 9.41 3.16 -11.55
C LEU A 49 10.72 3.89 -11.83
N GLN A 50 11.43 4.35 -10.80
CA GLN A 50 12.88 4.41 -10.85
C GLN A 50 13.37 3.06 -10.33
N PRO A 51 13.55 2.04 -11.20
CA PRO A 51 14.55 1.04 -10.85
C PRO A 51 15.81 1.84 -10.54
N ASP A 52 16.50 1.43 -9.49
CA ASP A 52 17.88 1.81 -9.24
C ASP A 52 18.71 1.35 -10.48
N GLU A 53 18.64 2.12 -11.57
CA GLU A 53 19.60 2.10 -12.69
C GLU A 53 20.81 2.97 -12.33
N ASN A 54 21.22 2.92 -11.06
CA ASN A 54 22.56 3.33 -10.68
C ASN A 54 23.24 2.28 -9.80
N ARG A 55 23.15 1.02 -10.24
CA ARG A 55 24.33 0.15 -10.26
C ARG A 55 25.21 0.60 -11.43
N SER A 56 26.12 1.53 -11.17
CA SER A 56 27.33 1.78 -11.97
C SER A 56 28.48 2.03 -11.01
#